data_AF-A0A2E0QAP5-F1
#
_entry.id   AF-A0A2E0QAP5-F1
#
_cell.length_a   1.000
_cell.length_b   1.000
_cell.length_c   1.000
_cell.angle_alpha   90.00
_cell.angle_beta   90.00
_cell.angle_gamma   90.00
#
_symmetry.space_group_name_H-M   'P 1'
#
loop_
_entity.id
_entity.type
_entity.pdbx_description
1 polymer ?
#
loop_
_entity_poly.entity_id
_entity_poly.type
_entity_poly.pdbx_seq_one_letter_code
_entity_poly.pdbx_strand_id
1 'polypeptide(L)'
;MGSILSVLEATILKELYGSALHTDNKMKASSWLKYTMIVLLILALAAMLAGTFLWLETLYSLPIALLLTSAVMLGLSAICGLIIAIIKLYKAYKYKRIKHEIANKMHDALDLVNDNLDALKQPIEEHPTTSVIAAAVAGYMAGEKLL
;
A
#
# COMPACT_ATOMS: atom_id res chain seq x y z
N MET A 1 -16.21 40.43 4.17
CA MET A 1 -16.57 39.02 3.91
C MET A 1 -15.88 38.39 2.68
N GLY A 2 -14.90 39.03 2.02
CA GLY A 2 -14.23 38.47 0.83
C GLY A 2 -12.92 37.70 1.08
N SER A 3 -12.32 37.80 2.27
CA SER A 3 -10.96 37.28 2.54
C SER A 3 -10.90 35.78 2.86
N ILE A 4 -11.94 35.23 3.49
CA ILE A 4 -11.99 33.80 3.85
C ILE A 4 -12.26 32.94 2.61
N LEU A 5 -13.10 33.44 1.69
CA LEU A 5 -13.44 32.74 0.45
C LEU A 5 -12.22 32.57 -0.47
N SER A 6 -11.42 33.63 -0.62
CA SER A 6 -10.19 33.60 -1.44
C SER A 6 -9.10 32.71 -0.83
N VAL A 7 -9.03 32.60 0.50
CA VAL A 7 -8.09 31.70 1.18
C VAL A 7 -8.53 30.24 1.03
N LEU A 8 -9.84 29.97 1.09
CA LEU A 8 -10.39 28.64 0.86
C LEU A 8 -10.15 28.18 -0.58
N GLU A 9 -10.39 29.06 -1.55
CA GLU A 9 -10.21 28.78 -2.98
C GLU A 9 -8.74 28.55 -3.35
N ALA A 10 -7.83 29.36 -2.78
CA ALA A 10 -6.38 29.18 -2.96
C ALA A 10 -5.87 27.87 -2.32
N THR A 11 -6.46 27.45 -1.21
CA THR A 11 -6.07 26.20 -0.52
C THR A 11 -6.55 24.98 -1.33
N ILE A 12 -7.80 25.01 -1.79
CA ILE A 12 -8.38 23.93 -2.62
C ILE A 12 -7.62 23.81 -3.94
N LEU A 13 -7.33 24.93 -4.62
CA LEU A 13 -6.58 24.90 -5.89
C LEU A 13 -5.15 24.40 -5.71
N LYS A 14 -4.47 24.76 -4.61
CA LYS A 14 -3.11 24.30 -4.32
C LYS A 14 -3.08 22.81 -4.00
N GLU A 15 -4.12 22.28 -3.37
CA GLU A 15 -4.25 20.85 -3.06
C GLU A 15 -4.65 20.04 -4.29
N LEU A 16 -5.51 20.59 -5.17
CA LEU A 16 -5.88 19.99 -6.45
C LEU A 16 -4.71 19.94 -7.44
N TYR A 17 -3.99 21.05 -7.61
CA TYR A 17 -2.85 21.12 -8.54
C TYR A 17 -1.56 20.51 -7.97
N GLY A 18 -1.34 20.61 -6.67
CA GLY A 18 -0.13 20.08 -6.02
C GLY A 18 -0.09 18.55 -5.97
N SER A 19 -1.26 17.89 -5.88
CA SER A 19 -1.38 16.43 -5.86
C SER A 19 -1.22 15.80 -7.26
N ALA A 20 -1.66 16.48 -8.32
CA ALA A 20 -1.65 15.93 -9.67
C ALA A 20 -0.26 15.93 -10.33
N LEU A 21 0.64 16.86 -9.97
CA LEU A 21 1.92 17.04 -10.66
C LEU A 21 3.11 16.25 -10.07
N HIS A 22 2.97 15.62 -8.90
CA HIS A 22 4.10 15.00 -8.19
C HIS A 22 4.14 13.47 -8.18
N THR A 23 3.15 12.80 -8.76
CA THR A 23 2.90 11.37 -8.46
C THR A 23 3.13 10.44 -9.65
N ASP A 24 3.08 10.92 -10.89
CA ASP A 24 3.00 10.00 -12.04
C ASP A 24 4.38 9.53 -12.57
N ASN A 25 5.39 10.40 -12.59
CA ASN A 25 6.70 10.04 -13.18
C ASN A 25 7.69 9.34 -12.24
N LYS A 26 7.48 9.36 -10.91
CA LYS A 26 8.33 8.62 -9.96
C LYS A 26 8.03 7.12 -9.93
N MET A 27 6.84 6.68 -10.36
CA MET A 27 6.45 5.27 -10.29
C MET A 27 7.26 4.37 -11.25
N LYS A 28 7.55 4.81 -12.49
CA LYS A 28 8.28 4.00 -13.48
C LYS A 28 9.78 3.91 -13.18
N ALA A 29 10.41 5.01 -12.74
CA ALA A 29 11.81 5.02 -12.35
C ALA A 29 12.09 4.14 -11.10
N SER A 30 11.13 4.00 -10.19
CA SER A 30 11.29 3.12 -9.02
C SER A 30 11.25 1.63 -9.38
N SER A 31 10.56 1.26 -10.46
CA SER A 31 10.33 -0.14 -10.81
C SER A 31 11.57 -0.80 -11.43
N TRP A 32 12.30 -0.11 -12.33
CA TRP A 32 13.51 -0.68 -12.93
C TRP A 32 14.61 -0.92 -11.88
N LEU A 33 14.76 0.01 -10.92
CA LEU A 33 15.69 -0.13 -9.79
C LEU A 33 15.39 -1.37 -8.94
N LYS A 34 14.12 -1.73 -8.77
CA LYS A 34 13.73 -2.96 -8.05
C LYS A 34 14.15 -4.21 -8.82
N TYR A 35 13.94 -4.24 -10.14
CA TYR A 35 14.33 -5.37 -10.97
C TYR A 35 15.85 -5.55 -11.00
N THR A 36 16.61 -4.46 -11.17
CA THR A 36 18.08 -4.54 -11.17
C THR A 36 18.62 -4.99 -9.82
N MET A 37 18.04 -4.53 -8.71
CA MET A 37 18.40 -4.99 -7.37
C MET A 37 18.16 -6.51 -7.20
N ILE A 38 17.03 -7.03 -7.70
CA ILE A 38 16.73 -8.48 -7.64
C ILE A 38 17.75 -9.28 -8.45
N VAL A 39 18.08 -8.84 -9.67
CA VAL A 39 19.06 -9.52 -10.52
C VAL A 39 20.45 -9.53 -9.88
N LEU A 40 20.90 -8.39 -9.34
CA LEU A 40 22.17 -8.29 -8.61
C LEU A 40 22.19 -9.19 -7.39
N LEU A 41 21.09 -9.28 -6.65
CA LEU A 41 20.98 -10.15 -5.48
C LEU A 41 21.10 -11.63 -5.86
N ILE A 42 20.43 -12.06 -6.94
CA ILE A 42 20.54 -13.45 -7.44
C ILE A 42 21.99 -13.76 -7.85
N LEU A 43 22.64 -12.83 -8.57
CA LEU A 43 24.02 -13.00 -9.01
C LEU A 43 24.99 -13.11 -7.82
N ALA A 44 24.84 -12.24 -6.82
CA ALA A 44 25.64 -12.27 -5.60
C ALA A 44 25.44 -13.58 -4.82
N LEU A 45 24.19 -14.07 -4.73
CA LEU A 45 23.86 -15.30 -4.02
C LEU A 45 24.46 -16.53 -4.72
N ALA A 46 24.41 -16.57 -6.06
CA ALA A 46 25.06 -17.61 -6.86
C ALA A 46 26.59 -17.60 -6.69
N ALA A 47 27.22 -16.42 -6.73
CA ALA A 47 28.66 -16.29 -6.51
C ALA A 47 29.08 -16.71 -5.09
N MET A 48 28.30 -16.35 -4.08
CA MET A 48 28.53 -16.76 -2.70
C MET A 48 28.43 -18.28 -2.53
N LEU A 49 27.46 -18.92 -3.20
CA LEU A 49 27.31 -20.38 -3.19
C LEU A 49 28.47 -21.09 -3.89
N ALA A 50 28.86 -20.60 -5.07
CA ALA A 50 30.02 -21.13 -5.79
C ALA A 50 31.30 -21.00 -4.94
N GLY A 51 31.51 -19.86 -4.29
CA GLY A 51 32.64 -19.65 -3.38
C GLY A 51 32.62 -20.60 -2.18
N THR A 52 31.45 -20.77 -1.55
CA THR A 52 31.29 -21.71 -0.43
C THR A 52 31.56 -23.16 -0.86
N PHE A 53 31.09 -23.55 -2.04
CA PHE A 53 31.32 -24.87 -2.61
C PHE A 53 32.81 -25.13 -2.87
N LEU A 54 33.48 -24.22 -3.57
CA LEU A 54 34.91 -24.32 -3.87
C LEU A 54 35.73 -24.38 -2.57
N TRP A 55 35.37 -23.59 -1.57
CA TRP A 55 36.04 -23.66 -0.27
C TRP A 55 35.86 -25.03 0.40
N LEU A 56 34.64 -25.60 0.39
CA LEU A 56 34.41 -26.93 0.93
C LEU A 56 35.15 -28.04 0.16
N GLU A 57 35.29 -27.90 -1.16
CA GLU A 57 36.02 -28.86 -1.99
C GLU A 57 37.51 -28.95 -1.62
N THR A 58 38.10 -27.87 -1.08
CA THR A 58 39.48 -27.92 -0.57
C THR A 58 39.66 -28.74 0.71
N LEU A 59 38.57 -28.98 1.45
CA LEU A 59 38.57 -29.60 2.78
C LEU A 59 37.94 -31.00 2.79
N TYR A 60 36.99 -31.25 1.90
CA TYR A 60 36.16 -32.46 1.89
C TYR A 60 36.04 -33.07 0.51
N SER A 61 35.66 -34.35 0.45
CA SER A 61 35.32 -35.00 -0.81
C SER A 61 34.07 -34.38 -1.44
N LEU A 62 34.02 -34.39 -2.78
CA LEU A 62 32.93 -33.81 -3.59
C LEU A 62 31.51 -34.14 -3.07
N PRO A 63 31.18 -35.39 -2.66
CA PRO A 63 29.84 -35.71 -2.19
C PRO A 63 29.46 -34.99 -0.89
N ILE A 64 30.42 -34.82 0.02
CA ILE A 64 30.21 -34.17 1.33
C ILE A 64 30.06 -32.66 1.13
N ALA A 65 30.87 -32.07 0.23
CA ALA A 65 30.77 -30.66 -0.11
C ALA A 65 29.40 -30.29 -0.72
N LEU A 66 28.87 -31.12 -1.62
CA LEU A 66 27.53 -30.96 -2.19
C LEU A 66 26.43 -31.09 -1.14
N LEU A 67 26.54 -32.05 -0.22
CA LEU A 67 25.54 -32.26 0.83
C LEU A 67 25.49 -31.06 1.78
N LEU A 68 26.65 -30.55 2.22
CA LEU A 68 26.71 -29.39 3.11
C LEU A 68 26.21 -28.10 2.44
N THR A 69 26.59 -27.84 1.19
CA THR A 69 26.12 -26.66 0.46
C THR A 69 24.61 -26.70 0.20
N SER A 70 24.06 -27.86 -0.18
CA SER A 70 22.61 -28.02 -0.34
C SER A 70 21.85 -27.89 0.99
N ALA A 71 22.40 -28.40 2.10
CA ALA A 71 21.81 -28.21 3.43
C ALA A 71 21.72 -26.73 3.82
N VAL A 72 22.77 -25.95 3.54
CA VAL A 72 22.76 -24.50 3.77
C VAL A 72 21.73 -23.79 2.90
N MET A 73 21.61 -24.15 1.61
CA MET A 73 20.56 -23.59 0.73
C MET A 73 19.15 -23.91 1.23
N LEU A 74 18.91 -25.14 1.70
CA LEU A 74 17.62 -25.55 2.23
C LEU A 74 17.27 -24.74 3.48
N GLY A 75 18.24 -24.57 4.39
CA GLY A 75 18.08 -23.71 5.57
C GLY A 75 17.72 -22.27 5.22
N LEU A 76 18.44 -21.66 4.26
CA LEU A 76 18.14 -20.31 3.79
C LEU A 76 16.74 -20.22 3.18
N SER A 77 16.37 -21.19 2.34
CA SER A 77 15.05 -21.25 1.71
C SER A 77 13.92 -21.39 2.73
N ALA A 78 14.12 -22.17 3.79
CA ALA A 78 13.15 -22.32 4.87
C ALA A 78 12.93 -21.00 5.61
N ILE A 79 14.00 -20.26 5.92
CA ILE A 79 13.91 -18.94 6.57
C ILE A 79 13.17 -17.94 5.67
N CYS A 80 13.53 -17.87 4.38
CA CYS A 80 12.82 -17.01 3.42
C CYS A 80 11.33 -17.36 3.31
N GLY A 81 10.99 -18.65 3.25
CA GLY A 81 9.61 -19.12 3.22
C GLY A 81 8.82 -18.69 4.47
N LEU A 82 9.44 -18.79 5.64
CA LEU A 82 8.84 -18.39 6.91
C LEU A 82 8.59 -16.88 6.96
N ILE A 83 9.55 -16.06 6.51
CA ILE A 83 9.39 -14.60 6.39
C ILE A 83 8.21 -14.25 5.47
N ILE A 84 8.11 -14.89 4.30
CA ILE A 84 7.01 -14.66 3.36
C ILE A 84 5.66 -15.05 4.00
N ALA A 85 5.60 -16.16 4.73
CA ALA A 85 4.40 -16.59 5.43
C ALA A 85 3.98 -15.56 6.49
N ILE A 86 4.91 -15.04 7.30
CA ILE A 86 4.65 -13.99 8.30
C ILE A 86 4.11 -12.73 7.62
N ILE A 87 4.71 -12.28 6.52
CA ILE A 87 4.25 -11.10 5.79
C ILE A 87 2.82 -11.28 5.26
N LYS A 88 2.50 -12.46 4.72
CA LYS A 88 1.15 -12.78 4.24
C LYS A 88 0.13 -12.78 5.38
N LEU A 89 0.47 -13.41 6.51
CA LEU A 89 -0.38 -13.43 7.70
C LEU A 89 -0.61 -12.00 8.22
N TYR A 90 0.45 -11.21 8.35
CA TYR A 90 0.34 -9.82 8.80
C TYR A 90 -0.56 -8.98 7.87
N LYS A 91 -0.41 -9.10 6.55
CA LYS A 91 -1.30 -8.43 5.58
C LYS A 91 -2.75 -8.89 5.73
N ALA A 92 -3.00 -10.18 5.91
CA ALA A 92 -4.35 -10.71 6.11
C ALA A 92 -4.98 -10.18 7.41
N TYR A 93 -4.22 -10.11 8.51
CA TYR A 93 -4.68 -9.52 9.77
C TYR A 93 -4.96 -8.02 9.63
N LYS A 94 -4.06 -7.27 9.01
CA LYS A 94 -4.23 -5.82 8.79
C LYS A 94 -5.46 -5.55 7.93
N TYR A 95 -5.68 -6.33 6.86
CA TYR A 95 -6.85 -6.18 6.00
C TYR A 95 -8.16 -6.46 6.75
N LYS A 96 -8.21 -7.52 7.57
CA LYS A 96 -9.37 -7.81 8.42
C LYS A 96 -9.66 -6.67 9.40
N ARG A 97 -8.62 -6.11 10.04
CA ARG A 97 -8.76 -4.99 10.98
C ARG A 97 -9.29 -3.73 10.29
N ILE A 98 -8.72 -3.37 9.14
CA ILE A 98 -9.19 -2.21 8.35
C ILE A 98 -10.64 -2.40 7.93
N LYS A 99 -11.03 -3.60 7.47
CA LYS A 99 -12.42 -3.88 7.11
C LYS A 99 -13.38 -3.68 8.29
N HIS A 100 -12.97 -4.09 9.49
CA HIS A 100 -13.78 -3.94 10.69
C HIS A 100 -13.85 -2.48 11.16
N GLU A 101 -12.75 -1.75 11.11
CA GLU A 101 -12.73 -0.31 11.44
C GLU A 101 -13.56 0.51 10.44
N ILE A 102 -13.53 0.18 9.14
CA ILE A 102 -14.40 0.81 8.13
C ILE A 102 -15.87 0.48 8.41
N ALA A 103 -16.20 -0.78 8.69
CA ALA A 103 -17.58 -1.17 8.97
C ALA A 103 -18.15 -0.41 10.19
N ASN A 104 -17.37 -0.30 11.27
CA ASN A 104 -17.80 0.43 12.47
C ASN A 104 -17.97 1.92 12.18
N LYS A 105 -16.98 2.56 11.51
CA LYS A 105 -17.11 3.99 11.14
C LYS A 105 -18.26 4.27 10.20
N MET A 106 -18.59 3.32 9.32
CA MET A 106 -19.73 3.45 8.42
C MET A 106 -21.05 3.32 9.18
N HIS A 107 -21.09 2.49 10.22
CA HIS A 107 -22.25 2.40 11.11
C HIS A 107 -22.43 3.68 11.94
N ASP A 108 -21.36 4.18 12.55
CA ASP A 108 -21.38 5.45 13.29
C ASP A 108 -21.81 6.64 12.40
N ALA A 109 -21.38 6.65 11.14
CA ALA A 109 -21.78 7.66 10.18
C ALA A 109 -23.26 7.54 9.76
N LEU A 110 -23.78 6.30 9.63
CA LEU A 110 -25.19 6.06 9.35
C LEU A 110 -26.08 6.47 10.51
N ASP A 111 -25.66 6.21 11.75
CA ASP A 111 -26.38 6.61 12.95
C ASP A 111 -26.41 8.14 13.08
N LEU A 112 -25.28 8.83 12.83
CA LEU A 112 -25.24 10.29 12.75
C LEU A 112 -26.15 10.86 11.66
N VAL A 113 -26.26 10.19 10.50
CA VAL A 113 -27.17 10.63 9.43
C VAL A 113 -28.62 10.39 9.80
N ASN A 114 -28.94 9.27 10.46
CA ASN A 114 -30.30 8.98 10.96
C ASN A 114 -30.73 9.96 12.05
N ASP A 115 -29.84 10.30 12.99
CA ASP A 115 -30.14 11.24 14.06
C ASP A 115 -30.28 12.70 13.55
N ASN A 116 -29.59 13.05 12.46
CA ASN A 116 -29.64 14.39 11.86
C ASN A 116 -30.55 14.46 10.63
N LEU A 117 -31.25 13.39 10.28
CA LEU A 117 -32.05 13.30 9.06
C LEU A 117 -33.19 14.33 9.06
N ASP A 118 -33.78 14.59 10.23
CA ASP A 118 -34.79 15.62 10.42
C ASP A 118 -34.22 17.05 10.28
N ALA A 119 -32.96 17.28 10.67
CA ALA A 119 -32.29 18.57 10.52
C ALA A 119 -31.76 18.81 9.09
N LEU A 120 -31.42 17.75 8.36
CA LEU A 120 -30.97 17.79 6.96
C LEU A 120 -32.13 17.95 5.97
N LYS A 121 -33.36 17.64 6.39
CA LYS A 121 -34.54 17.72 5.52
C LYS A 121 -34.85 19.14 5.04
N GLN A 122 -34.75 20.13 5.93
CA GLN A 122 -34.95 21.55 5.61
C GLN A 122 -34.01 22.07 4.50
N PRO A 123 -32.68 21.97 4.61
CA PRO A 123 -31.78 22.47 3.57
C PRO A 123 -31.86 21.69 2.24
N ILE A 124 -32.26 20.41 2.27
CA ILE A 124 -32.48 19.62 1.06
C ILE A 124 -33.75 20.08 0.32
N GLU A 125 -34.81 20.41 1.04
CA GLU A 125 -36.06 20.93 0.46
C GLU A 125 -35.91 22.38 -0.04
N GLU A 126 -35.14 23.22 0.66
CA GLU A 126 -34.88 24.60 0.24
C GLU A 126 -33.98 24.68 -1.00
N HIS A 127 -32.94 23.83 -1.09
CA HIS A 127 -31.97 23.85 -2.19
C HIS A 127 -31.54 22.44 -2.67
N PRO A 128 -32.40 21.72 -3.41
CA PRO A 128 -32.15 20.32 -3.79
C PRO A 128 -30.98 20.16 -4.77
N THR A 129 -30.80 21.10 -5.69
CA THR A 129 -29.74 21.04 -6.71
C THR A 129 -28.34 21.13 -6.11
N THR A 130 -28.11 22.00 -5.13
CA THR A 130 -26.81 22.11 -4.43
C THR A 130 -26.51 20.88 -3.57
N SER A 131 -27.53 20.30 -2.94
CA SER A 131 -27.38 19.08 -2.13
C SER A 131 -26.97 17.87 -2.98
N VAL A 132 -27.56 17.72 -4.16
CA VAL A 132 -27.19 16.66 -5.12
C VAL A 132 -25.77 16.86 -5.64
N ILE A 133 -25.37 18.10 -5.95
CA ILE A 133 -24.01 18.41 -6.41
C ILE A 133 -22.98 18.13 -5.31
N ALA A 134 -23.27 18.54 -4.07
CA ALA A 134 -22.39 18.26 -2.93
C ALA A 134 -22.23 16.75 -2.68
N ALA A 135 -23.31 15.98 -2.77
CA ALA A 135 -23.27 14.52 -2.67
C ALA A 135 -22.47 13.87 -3.82
N ALA A 136 -22.62 14.37 -5.05
CA ALA A 136 -21.86 13.89 -6.20
C ALA A 136 -20.35 14.18 -6.07
N VAL A 137 -19.99 15.38 -5.59
CA VAL A 137 -18.59 15.75 -5.32
C VAL A 137 -18.00 14.91 -4.20
N ALA A 138 -18.74 14.70 -3.10
CA ALA A 138 -18.31 13.84 -2.00
C ALA A 138 -18.12 12.38 -2.47
N GLY A 139 -19.05 11.87 -3.29
CA GLY A 139 -18.95 10.54 -3.88
C GLY A 139 -17.77 10.39 -4.83
N TYR A 140 -17.49 11.40 -5.66
CA TYR A 140 -16.34 11.42 -6.55
C TYR A 140 -15.01 11.43 -5.79
N MET A 141 -14.87 12.30 -4.77
CA MET A 141 -13.67 12.36 -3.93
C MET A 141 -13.46 11.07 -3.11
N ALA A 142 -14.54 10.44 -2.65
CA ALA A 142 -14.46 9.16 -1.96
C ALA A 142 -14.02 8.03 -2.90
N GLY A 143 -14.54 8.02 -4.14
CA GLY A 143 -14.17 7.06 -5.17
C GLY A 143 -12.68 7.15 -5.55
N GLU A 144 -12.15 8.35 -5.74
CA GLU A 144 -10.75 8.57 -6.14
C GLU A 144 -9.72 8.23 -5.03
N LYS A 145 -10.13 8.25 -3.75
CA LYS A 145 -9.26 7.88 -2.62
C LYS A 145 -9.33 6.39 -2.22
N LEU A 146 -10.39 5.69 -2.59
CA LEU A 146 -10.62 4.29 -2.21
C LEU A 146 -10.32 3.29 -3.32
N LEU A 147 -10.35 3.70 -4.59
CA LEU A 147 -9.87 2.94 -5.77
C LEU A 147 -8.41 3.28 -6.10
#